data_AF-A0A2H5XV74-F1
#
_entry.id   AF-A0A2H5XV74-F1
#
_cell.length_a   1.000
_cell.length_b   1.000
_cell.length_c   1.000
_cell.angle_alpha   90.00
_cell.angle_beta   90.00
_cell.angle_gamma   90.00
#
_symmetry.space_group_name_H-M   'P 1'
#
loop_
_entity.id
_entity.type
_entity.pdbx_description
1 polymer ?
#
loop_
_entity_poly.entity_id
_entity_poly.type
_entity_poly.pdbx_seq_one_letter_code
_entity_poly.pdbx_strand_id
1 'polypeptide(L)'
;MLYLAAQGTIGVDVTVGERCQLEIPSRFAGESAFRLHDPAGSASAVEPLRIAGRSVVDLGRPLVPGVFTVESVAQREAVAAAAVNIPAEEALLHFADANRVTEYISAVVGKKDVEIAEPETPIGQLVARQRQQAELWPWLIGGALLAAAAEMILAARIARRSS
;
A
#
# COMPACT_ATOMS: atom_id res chain seq x y z
N MET A 1 2.00 -24.75 7.78
CA MET A 1 2.85 -24.05 8.76
C MET A 1 3.98 -24.98 9.16
N LEU A 2 5.20 -24.72 8.70
CA LEU A 2 6.38 -25.57 8.94
C LEU A 2 7.45 -24.84 9.78
N TYR A 3 7.06 -23.93 10.68
CA TYR A 3 8.01 -23.25 11.57
C TYR A 3 8.66 -24.22 12.57
N LEU A 4 7.95 -25.30 12.95
CA LEU A 4 8.42 -26.32 13.90
C LEU A 4 9.30 -27.44 13.29
N ALA A 5 9.43 -27.50 11.96
CA ALA A 5 10.10 -28.59 11.25
C ALA A 5 11.52 -28.23 10.79
N ALA A 6 12.06 -27.08 11.22
CA ALA A 6 13.43 -26.69 10.92
C ALA A 6 14.43 -27.62 11.64
N GLN A 7 14.77 -28.73 11.00
CA GLN A 7 15.87 -29.59 11.42
C GLN A 7 17.19 -28.86 11.20
N GLY A 8 17.91 -28.58 12.29
CA GLY A 8 19.39 -28.47 12.35
C GLY A 8 20.12 -27.59 11.31
N THR A 9 19.42 -26.69 10.63
CA THR A 9 19.98 -25.72 9.69
C THR A 9 20.30 -24.46 10.47
N ILE A 10 21.40 -23.78 10.13
CA ILE A 10 21.70 -22.46 10.72
C ILE A 10 20.58 -21.53 10.26
N GLY A 11 19.65 -21.27 11.16
CA GLY A 11 18.49 -20.43 10.97
C GLY A 11 18.76 -19.05 11.56
N VAL A 12 18.58 -18.00 10.76
CA VAL A 12 18.57 -16.62 11.25
C VAL A 12 17.16 -16.04 11.13
N ASP A 13 16.78 -15.24 12.11
CA ASP A 13 15.55 -14.43 12.06
C ASP A 13 15.92 -13.03 11.56
N VAL A 14 15.20 -12.53 10.55
CA VAL A 14 15.46 -11.23 9.92
C VAL A 14 14.16 -10.50 9.67
N THR A 15 14.17 -9.18 9.82
CA THR A 15 13.00 -8.36 9.52
C THR A 15 12.92 -8.06 8.02
N VAL A 16 11.71 -8.01 7.45
CA VAL A 16 11.48 -7.59 6.05
C VAL A 16 12.22 -6.27 5.76
N GLY A 17 13.00 -6.23 4.69
CA GLY A 17 13.76 -5.06 4.24
C GLY A 17 15.16 -4.90 4.88
N GLU A 18 15.47 -5.64 5.94
CA GLU A 18 16.83 -5.70 6.49
C GLU A 18 17.76 -6.52 5.60
N ARG A 19 19.06 -6.23 5.65
CA ARG A 19 20.03 -7.00 4.85
C ARG A 19 20.26 -8.36 5.51
N CYS A 20 20.08 -9.44 4.77
CA CYS A 20 20.24 -10.81 5.25
C CYS A 20 21.43 -11.50 4.57
N GLN A 21 22.33 -12.05 5.37
CA GLN A 21 23.44 -12.88 4.92
C GLN A 21 23.44 -14.19 5.69
N LEU A 22 23.44 -15.32 4.97
CA LEU A 22 23.45 -16.66 5.56
C LEU A 22 24.86 -17.24 5.51
N GLU A 23 25.43 -17.50 6.68
CA GLU A 23 26.68 -18.23 6.79
C GLU A 23 26.45 -19.71 6.43
N ILE A 24 27.27 -20.19 5.49
CA ILE A 24 27.25 -21.57 5.03
C ILE A 24 28.17 -22.39 5.93
N PRO A 25 27.68 -23.52 6.51
CA PRO A 25 28.50 -24.43 7.30
C PRO A 25 29.78 -24.82 6.56
N SER A 26 30.89 -24.91 7.30
CA SER A 26 32.22 -25.19 6.75
C SER A 26 32.29 -26.47 5.89
N ARG A 27 31.45 -27.47 6.20
CA ARG A 27 31.34 -28.72 5.41
C ARG A 27 30.91 -28.50 3.95
N PHE A 28 30.23 -27.39 3.64
CA PHE A 28 29.80 -27.00 2.30
C PHE A 28 30.58 -25.80 1.73
N ALA A 29 31.58 -25.27 2.44
CA ALA A 29 32.29 -24.05 2.03
C ALA A 29 33.07 -24.18 0.71
N GLY A 30 33.36 -25.41 0.27
CA GLY A 30 34.03 -25.68 -1.01
C GLY A 30 33.12 -25.59 -2.23
N GLU A 31 31.80 -25.56 -2.06
CA GLU A 31 30.86 -25.52 -3.18
C GLU A 31 30.86 -24.16 -3.89
N SER A 32 30.65 -24.16 -5.20
CA SER A 32 30.64 -22.97 -6.04
C SER A 32 29.24 -22.43 -6.32
N ALA A 33 28.20 -23.21 -6.07
CA ALA A 33 26.82 -22.83 -6.34
C ALA A 33 25.86 -23.48 -5.35
N PHE A 34 24.87 -22.70 -4.94
CA PHE A 34 23.74 -23.12 -4.13
C PHE A 34 22.44 -22.80 -4.85
N ARG A 35 21.34 -23.40 -4.39
CA ARG A 35 19.99 -23.07 -4.82
C ARG A 35 19.27 -22.35 -3.68
N LEU A 36 18.84 -21.13 -3.90
CA LEU A 36 18.01 -20.37 -2.98
C LEU A 36 16.55 -20.58 -3.35
N HIS A 37 15.76 -21.07 -2.40
CA HIS A 37 14.31 -21.16 -2.50
C HIS A 37 13.67 -19.99 -1.76
N ASP A 38 12.72 -19.34 -2.41
CA ASP A 38 11.93 -18.26 -1.81
C ASP A 38 10.64 -18.81 -1.14
N PRO A 39 9.97 -17.99 -0.31
CA PRO A 39 8.70 -18.37 0.30
C PRO A 39 7.56 -18.60 -0.69
N ALA A 40 7.66 -18.10 -1.92
CA ALA A 40 6.67 -18.26 -2.99
C ALA A 40 6.85 -19.59 -3.77
N GLY A 41 7.90 -20.35 -3.49
CA GLY A 41 8.22 -21.62 -4.14
C GLY A 41 9.10 -21.48 -5.39
N SER A 42 9.64 -20.29 -5.66
CA SER A 42 10.62 -20.08 -6.73
C SER A 42 12.01 -20.49 -6.27
N ALA A 43 12.80 -21.01 -7.20
CA ALA A 43 14.18 -21.39 -6.96
C ALA A 43 15.12 -20.60 -7.88
N SER A 44 16.22 -20.11 -7.32
CA SER A 44 17.27 -19.39 -8.05
C SER A 44 18.65 -19.95 -7.73
N ALA A 45 19.56 -19.92 -8.70
CA ALA A 45 20.95 -20.28 -8.47
C ALA A 45 21.67 -19.07 -7.86
N VAL A 46 22.44 -19.32 -6.81
CA VAL A 46 23.21 -18.29 -6.10
C VAL A 46 24.64 -18.76 -5.88
N GLU A 47 25.59 -17.85 -6.08
CA GLU A 47 27.01 -18.11 -5.81
C GLU A 47 27.37 -17.62 -4.40
N PRO A 48 28.16 -18.37 -3.63
CA PRO A 48 28.58 -17.94 -2.31
C PRO A 48 29.67 -16.86 -2.40
N LEU A 49 29.55 -15.85 -1.54
CA LEU A 49 30.61 -14.88 -1.26
C LEU A 49 31.57 -15.46 -0.22
N ARG A 50 32.88 -15.33 -0.47
CA ARG A 50 33.92 -15.75 0.47
C ARG A 50 34.48 -14.53 1.18
N ILE A 51 34.21 -14.41 2.49
CA ILE A 51 34.59 -13.26 3.31
C ILE A 51 35.33 -13.77 4.55
N ALA A 52 36.58 -13.34 4.74
CA ALA A 52 37.40 -13.69 5.92
C ALA A 52 37.45 -15.20 6.23
N GLY A 53 37.50 -16.05 5.19
CA GLY A 53 37.53 -17.51 5.31
C GLY A 53 36.18 -18.19 5.55
N ARG A 54 35.08 -17.43 5.61
CA ARG A 54 33.70 -17.94 5.68
C ARG A 54 33.04 -17.89 4.31
N SER A 55 32.15 -18.84 4.06
CA SER A 55 31.30 -18.87 2.86
C SER A 55 29.92 -18.36 3.25
N VAL A 56 29.38 -17.41 2.50
CA VAL A 56 28.15 -16.69 2.84
C VAL A 56 27.28 -16.53 1.60
N VAL A 57 25.99 -16.79 1.71
CA VAL A 57 25.00 -16.46 0.67
C VAL A 57 24.29 -15.17 1.06
N ASP A 58 24.35 -14.15 0.19
CA ASP A 58 23.70 -12.85 0.42
C ASP A 58 22.28 -12.89 -0.18
N LEU A 59 21.26 -12.76 0.68
CA LEU A 59 19.86 -12.68 0.28
C LEU A 59 19.46 -11.24 -0.08
N GLY A 60 20.38 -10.29 0.06
CA GLY A 60 20.09 -8.87 -0.12
C GLY A 60 19.11 -8.40 0.95
N ARG A 61 18.04 -7.73 0.53
CA ARG A 61 16.97 -7.20 1.40
C ARG A 61 15.65 -7.86 1.02
N PRO A 62 15.29 -9.01 1.62
CA PRO A 62 14.05 -9.70 1.27
C PRO A 62 12.84 -8.82 1.62
N LEU A 63 11.97 -8.61 0.62
CA LEU A 63 10.74 -7.82 0.76
C LEU A 63 9.50 -8.67 1.02
N VAL A 64 9.62 -10.00 0.88
CA VAL A 64 8.53 -10.95 1.06
C VAL A 64 8.79 -11.71 2.37
N PRO A 65 7.84 -11.72 3.32
CA PRO A 65 7.98 -12.51 4.54
C PRO A 65 7.86 -14.01 4.24
N GLY A 66 8.49 -14.83 5.07
CA GLY A 66 8.46 -16.27 5.00
C GLY A 66 9.85 -16.90 5.15
N VAL A 67 9.95 -18.20 4.86
CA VAL A 67 11.19 -18.94 5.02
C VAL A 67 11.92 -19.03 3.69
N PHE A 68 13.14 -18.51 3.65
CA PHE A 68 14.08 -18.74 2.57
C PHE A 68 14.99 -19.91 2.94
N THR A 69 15.25 -20.82 2.01
CA THR A 69 16.16 -21.95 2.24
C THR A 69 17.26 -21.98 1.20
N VAL A 70 18.47 -22.29 1.64
CA VAL A 70 19.63 -22.49 0.77
C VAL A 70 19.91 -23.99 0.72
N GLU A 71 19.94 -24.54 -0.48
CA GLU A 71 20.19 -25.96 -0.74
C GLU A 71 21.52 -26.13 -1.50
N SER A 72 22.30 -27.13 -1.11
CA SER A 72 23.48 -27.56 -1.86
C SER A 72 23.06 -28.17 -3.20
N VAL A 73 23.61 -27.69 -4.31
CA VAL A 73 23.32 -28.28 -5.63
C VAL A 73 23.97 -29.67 -5.77
N ALA A 74 25.15 -29.84 -5.16
CA ALA A 74 25.91 -31.09 -5.25
C ALA A 74 25.28 -32.20 -4.40
N GLN A 75 24.85 -31.89 -3.18
CA GLN A 75 24.37 -32.86 -2.19
C GLN A 75 22.84 -32.90 -2.07
N ARG A 76 22.13 -31.93 -2.66
CA ARG A 76 20.66 -31.78 -2.60
C ARG A 76 20.13 -31.77 -1.17
N GLU A 77 20.89 -31.14 -0.28
CA GLU A 77 20.57 -31.01 1.14
C GLU A 77 20.35 -29.53 1.48
N ALA A 78 19.41 -29.24 2.38
CA ALA A 78 19.25 -27.90 2.94
C ALA A 78 20.43 -27.56 3.86
N VAL A 79 21.05 -26.42 3.61
CA VAL A 79 22.32 -26.01 4.21
C VAL A 79 22.15 -24.86 5.21
N ALA A 80 21.28 -23.89 4.88
CA ALA A 80 20.96 -22.75 5.74
C ALA A 80 19.53 -22.28 5.47
N ALA A 81 18.95 -21.53 6.42
CA ALA A 81 17.62 -20.95 6.25
C ALA A 81 17.53 -19.55 6.88
N ALA A 82 16.69 -18.69 6.31
CA ALA A 82 16.33 -17.40 6.89
C ALA A 82 14.81 -17.37 7.14
N ALA A 83 14.38 -17.09 8.36
CA ALA A 83 13.00 -16.73 8.64
C ALA A 83 12.87 -15.20 8.53
N VAL A 84 12.18 -14.74 7.49
CA VAL A 84 11.94 -13.31 7.26
C VAL A 84 10.56 -12.93 7.79
N ASN A 85 10.53 -12.08 8.80
CA ASN A 85 9.32 -11.70 9.52
C ASN A 85 8.99 -10.22 9.35
N ILE A 86 7.71 -9.90 9.47
CA ILE A 86 7.24 -8.51 9.57
C ILE A 86 7.43 -8.06 11.03
N PRO A 87 7.82 -6.79 11.31
CA PRO A 87 7.85 -6.27 12.67
C PRO A 87 6.53 -6.55 13.41
N ALA A 88 6.60 -6.98 14.67
CA ALA A 88 5.39 -7.25 15.46
C ALA A 88 4.47 -6.03 15.59
N GLU A 89 5.06 -4.82 15.55
CA GLU A 89 4.34 -3.55 15.58
C GLU A 89 3.36 -3.39 14.40
N GLU A 90 3.76 -3.83 13.21
CA GLU A 90 2.92 -3.80 12.01
C GLU A 90 1.76 -4.79 12.10
N ALA A 91 1.96 -5.94 12.77
CA ALA A 91 0.90 -6.92 12.98
C ALA A 91 -0.18 -6.42 13.96
N LEU A 92 0.15 -5.41 14.77
CA LEU A 92 -0.77 -4.76 15.71
C LEU A 92 -1.46 -3.53 15.12
N LEU A 93 -1.13 -3.16 13.87
CA LEU A 93 -1.80 -2.04 13.20
C LEU A 93 -3.24 -2.43 12.86
N HIS A 94 -4.16 -1.53 13.22
CA HIS A 94 -5.55 -1.60 12.84
C HIS A 94 -5.89 -0.37 12.00
N PHE A 95 -6.86 -0.52 11.09
CA PHE A 95 -7.39 0.62 10.35
C PHE A 95 -7.88 1.69 11.33
N ALA A 96 -7.40 2.92 11.14
CA ALA A 96 -7.88 4.06 11.91
C ALA A 96 -9.35 4.36 11.56
N ASP A 97 -10.13 4.74 12.56
CA ASP A 97 -11.51 5.19 12.34
C ASP A 97 -11.55 6.42 11.42
N ALA A 98 -12.57 6.47 10.55
CA ALA A 98 -12.77 7.54 9.58
C ALA A 98 -12.83 8.93 10.25
N ASN A 99 -13.42 9.02 11.45
CA ASN A 99 -13.47 10.28 12.21
C ASN A 99 -12.08 10.73 12.64
N ARG A 100 -11.25 9.79 13.11
CA ARG A 100 -9.87 10.08 13.55
C ARG A 100 -8.99 10.50 12.38
N VAL A 101 -9.18 9.89 11.21
CA VAL A 101 -8.50 10.28 9.97
C VAL A 101 -8.91 11.69 9.54
N THR A 102 -10.22 11.97 9.53
CA THR A 102 -10.77 13.28 9.18
C THR A 102 -10.24 14.37 10.13
N GLU A 103 -10.26 14.11 11.44
CA GLU A 103 -9.76 15.04 12.47
C GLU A 103 -8.27 15.33 12.28
N TYR A 104 -7.44 14.29 12.11
CA TYR A 104 -6.01 14.44 11.86
C TYR A 104 -5.72 15.26 10.60
N ILE A 105 -6.37 14.93 9.48
CA ILE A 105 -6.18 15.66 8.22
C ILE A 105 -6.64 17.11 8.38
N SER A 106 -7.79 17.35 9.04
CA SER A 106 -8.31 18.70 9.27
C SER A 106 -7.35 19.55 10.10
N ALA A 107 -6.69 18.97 11.09
CA ALA A 107 -5.70 19.63 11.93
C ALA A 107 -4.42 19.97 11.15
N VAL A 108 -3.95 19.07 10.29
CA VAL A 108 -2.73 19.27 9.48
C VAL A 108 -2.96 20.27 8.35
N VAL A 109 -4.09 20.19 7.67
CA VAL A 109 -4.41 21.02 6.49
C VAL A 109 -5.05 22.36 6.87
N GLY A 110 -5.57 22.48 8.10
CA GLY A 110 -6.25 23.69 8.58
C GLY A 110 -7.62 23.93 7.92
N LYS A 111 -8.21 22.90 7.31
CA LYS A 111 -9.52 22.96 6.66
C LYS A 111 -10.46 21.92 7.26
N LYS A 112 -11.72 22.31 7.48
CA LYS A 112 -12.74 21.43 8.07
C LYS A 112 -13.50 20.61 7.03
N ASP A 113 -13.44 20.99 5.77
CA ASP A 113 -14.12 20.29 4.66
C ASP A 113 -13.23 19.15 4.14
N VAL A 114 -13.14 18.09 4.94
CA VAL A 114 -12.46 16.84 4.58
C VAL A 114 -13.51 15.76 4.36
N GLU A 115 -13.58 15.23 3.15
CA GLU A 115 -14.47 14.14 2.77
C GLU A 115 -13.62 12.92 2.41
N ILE A 116 -13.88 11.78 3.06
CA ILE A 116 -13.17 10.52 2.78
C ILE A 116 -13.88 9.83 1.62
N ALA A 117 -13.14 9.56 0.54
CA ALA A 117 -13.68 8.83 -0.59
C ALA A 117 -13.93 7.37 -0.22
N GLU A 118 -15.17 6.90 -0.38
CA GLU A 118 -15.48 5.49 -0.32
C GLU A 118 -14.95 4.77 -1.57
N PRO A 119 -14.49 3.50 -1.47
CA PRO A 119 -13.91 2.77 -2.59
C PRO A 119 -14.80 2.70 -3.83
N GLU A 120 -16.12 2.72 -3.62
CA GLU A 120 -17.13 2.59 -4.68
C GLU A 120 -17.45 3.93 -5.37
N THR A 121 -17.00 5.05 -4.78
CA THR A 121 -17.32 6.39 -5.32
C THR A 121 -16.12 6.95 -6.10
N PRO A 122 -16.23 7.11 -7.43
CA PRO A 122 -15.15 7.70 -8.21
C PRO A 122 -14.95 9.17 -7.83
N ILE A 123 -13.68 9.59 -7.69
CA ILE A 123 -13.27 10.93 -7.25
C ILE A 123 -13.96 12.05 -8.04
N GLY A 124 -14.19 11.85 -9.34
CA GLY A 124 -14.86 12.82 -10.19
C GLY A 124 -16.28 13.18 -9.73
N GLN A 125 -17.01 12.22 -9.14
CA GLN A 125 -18.36 12.46 -8.62
C GLN A 125 -18.33 13.27 -7.32
N LEU A 126 -17.36 13.00 -6.44
CA LEU A 126 -17.17 13.78 -5.19
C LEU A 126 -16.85 15.24 -5.50
N VAL A 127 -15.94 15.48 -6.45
CA VAL A 127 -15.58 16.84 -6.90
C VAL A 127 -16.77 17.56 -7.53
N ALA A 128 -17.56 16.87 -8.36
CA ALA A 128 -18.74 17.46 -8.98
C ALA A 128 -19.81 17.85 -7.95
N ARG A 129 -20.05 17.00 -6.93
CA ARG A 129 -20.99 17.27 -5.84
C ARG A 129 -20.58 18.49 -5.01
N GLN A 130 -19.30 18.57 -4.64
CA GLN A 130 -18.76 19.72 -3.90
C GLN A 130 -18.89 21.02 -4.71
N ARG A 131 -18.66 20.98 -6.03
CA ARG A 131 -18.84 22.15 -6.91
C ARG A 131 -20.31 22.58 -7.01
N GLN A 132 -21.24 21.64 -7.14
CA GLN A 132 -22.67 21.95 -7.22
C GLN A 132 -23.23 22.60 -5.94
N GLN A 133 -22.70 22.26 -4.76
CA GLN A 133 -23.10 22.90 -3.50
C GLN A 133 -22.64 24.36 -3.38
N ALA A 134 -21.60 24.76 -4.12
CA ALA A 134 -21.07 26.12 -4.10
C ALA A 134 -21.73 27.07 -5.12
N GLU A 135 -22.59 26.57 -6.00
CA GLU A 135 -23.09 27.32 -7.15
C GLU A 135 -24.51 27.87 -6.90
N LEU A 136 -24.60 29.14 -6.48
CA LEU A 136 -25.86 29.89 -6.29
C LEU A 136 -26.52 30.34 -7.61
N TRP A 137 -25.78 30.30 -8.72
CA TRP A 137 -26.22 30.86 -9.99
C TRP A 137 -27.50 30.22 -10.58
N PRO A 138 -27.82 28.93 -10.41
CA PRO A 138 -29.05 28.36 -10.95
C PRO A 138 -30.30 29.02 -10.35
N TRP A 139 -30.25 29.33 -9.05
CA TRP A 139 -31.32 30.06 -8.35
C TRP A 139 -31.44 31.51 -8.81
N LEU A 140 -30.31 32.17 -9.06
CA LEU A 140 -30.29 33.53 -9.61
C LEU A 140 -30.87 33.59 -11.02
N ILE A 141 -30.56 32.61 -11.88
CA ILE A 141 -31.16 32.50 -13.22
C ILE A 141 -32.66 32.26 -13.13
N GLY A 142 -33.09 31.34 -12.25
CA GLY A 142 -34.51 31.11 -12.01
C GLY A 142 -35.25 32.38 -11.57
N GLY A 143 -34.66 33.15 -10.65
CA GLY A 143 -35.19 34.44 -10.21
C GLY A 143 -35.26 35.47 -11.33
N ALA A 144 -34.22 35.58 -12.16
CA ALA A 144 -34.17 36.50 -13.29
C ALA A 144 -35.26 36.19 -14.33
N LEU A 145 -35.48 34.90 -14.64
CA LEU A 145 -36.54 34.47 -15.55
C LEU A 145 -37.94 34.81 -15.01
N LEU A 146 -38.17 34.61 -13.71
CA LEU A 146 -39.45 34.98 -13.08
C LEU A 146 -39.68 36.49 -13.10
N ALA A 147 -38.64 37.29 -12.85
CA ALA A 147 -38.73 38.75 -12.94
C ALA A 147 -39.08 39.20 -14.37
N ALA A 148 -38.39 38.67 -15.38
CA ALA A 148 -38.67 38.97 -16.78
C ALA A 148 -40.12 38.59 -17.18
N ALA A 149 -40.59 37.43 -16.76
CA ALA A 149 -41.97 37.00 -17.01
C ALA A 149 -43.00 37.94 -16.33
N ALA A 150 -42.72 38.36 -15.10
CA ALA A 150 -43.57 39.31 -14.38
C ALA A 150 -43.63 40.67 -15.09
N GLU A 151 -42.49 41.18 -15.57
CA GLU A 151 -42.43 42.42 -16.36
C GLU A 151 -43.25 42.32 -17.65
N MET A 152 -43.13 41.22 -18.39
CA MET A 152 -43.91 41.02 -19.63
C MET A 152 -45.43 41.00 -19.36
N ILE A 153 -45.87 40.32 -18.29
CA ILE A 153 -47.28 40.28 -17.90
C ILE A 153 -47.78 41.67 -17.51
N LEU A 154 -46.98 42.43 -16.75
CA LEU A 154 -47.32 43.78 -16.33
C LEU A 154 -47.41 44.73 -17.54
N ALA A 155 -46.42 44.70 -18.44
CA ALA A 155 -46.41 45.48 -19.66
C ALA A 155 -47.64 45.18 -20.54
N ALA A 156 -47.99 43.90 -20.71
CA ALA A 156 -49.18 43.48 -21.45
C ALA A 156 -50.49 43.93 -20.80
N ARG A 157 -50.54 44.08 -19.47
CA ARG A 157 -51.71 44.64 -18.78
C ARG A 157 -51.80 46.16 -18.93
N ILE A 158 -50.68 46.87 -18.87
CA ILE A 158 -50.64 48.32 -19.06
C ILE A 158 -51.07 48.69 -20.49
N ALA A 159 -50.51 48.02 -21.51
CA ALA A 159 -50.84 48.26 -22.91
C ALA A 159 -52.34 48.08 -23.23
N ARG A 160 -53.00 47.11 -22.57
CA ARG A 160 -54.45 46.87 -22.70
C ARG A 160 -55.33 47.90 -21.99
N ARG A 161 -54.80 48.65 -21.03
CA ARG A 161 -55.53 49.71 -20.32
C ARG A 161 -55.38 51.09 -20.99
N SER A 162 -54.36 51.26 -21.83
CA SER A 162 -54.07 52.50 -22.55
C SER A 162 -54.64 52.56 -23.97
N SER A 163 -55.29 51.48 -24.43
CA SER A 163 -56.10 51.43 -25.66
C SER A 163 -57.58 51.46 -25.31
#